data_AF-A0A969N8Q7-F1
#
_entry.id   AF-A0A969N8Q7-F1
#
_cell.length_a   1.000
_cell.length_b   1.000
_cell.length_c   1.000
_cell.angle_alpha   90.00
_cell.angle_beta   90.00
_cell.angle_gamma   90.00
#
_symmetry.space_group_name_H-M   'P 1'
#
loop_
_entity.id
_entity.type
_entity.pdbx_description
1 polymer ?
#
loop_
_entity_poly.entity_id
_entity_poly.type
_entity_poly.pdbx_seq_one_letter_code
_entity_poly.pdbx_strand_id
1 'polypeptide(L)'
;MTAPSTETTSTSSTIASTQRLRTWAVGSLVLLGVALGSLLLVWPMIQQSYPNHPFHSFQPRVGAFQYQRQFFSGQFYPRWLEFSNFGFGNATFAFYPPLCMVAMLPFRALGLAGSLVGSMALAIGMLGLGMYGYARCLFARWIAVGVAAMGMTAPYFLVDIFQRGAIGEVWAIVTIPWILWMTQQVVQGSPSSARTPWPRTPWPMLRLALAYGMLVLSHLPTLLIFTLVWIPMPWLTATTHRWQATRRAYTGALLAFGWTGFFLWPAALDQRFVQVASVNAIDEYVPHQRLMVSGLWRLRPVLTGHWFEKGLLGSWGYSVAVLALISGGLGLLLWQKSKRIATQSPPVREIPDPQPGIPWLATLGRPLAGLDQRLGSLSSAERITLYWLGAGWLAVLMMTDLLGWIYPWVTPLQRIQFSWRWMAITAVLVPLVLGSLLHQAQTWAHAPQPSHLRYGGAALGILAFGLGGFGLWQGINVLEKAVYQPTTIQQFSQMADQKNLSRRAATATGHPVSLLALDHAGWSGPGGCAGISGARGDVSHAAGGSGSLAALARWPRGGSRDRPMAVWTPPI
;
A
#
# COMPACT_ATOMS: atom_id res chain seq x y z
N MET A 1 54.49 -7.23 42.04
CA MET A 1 53.30 -6.54 41.48
C MET A 1 53.63 -6.15 40.04
N THR A 2 53.27 -7.01 39.08
CA THR A 2 53.38 -6.72 37.64
C THR A 2 51.98 -6.32 37.15
N ALA A 3 51.86 -5.08 36.65
CA ALA A 3 50.61 -4.53 36.15
C ALA A 3 50.15 -5.27 34.88
N PRO A 4 48.84 -5.52 34.69
CA PRO A 4 48.34 -6.10 33.47
C PRO A 4 48.39 -5.09 32.32
N SER A 5 48.70 -5.60 31.13
CA SER A 5 48.92 -4.88 29.87
C SER A 5 47.69 -4.12 29.38
N THR A 6 47.87 -2.81 29.12
CA THR A 6 46.85 -1.87 28.62
C THR A 6 46.69 -1.86 27.09
N GLU A 7 47.52 -2.59 26.34
CA GLU A 7 47.56 -2.54 24.86
C GLU A 7 46.41 -3.27 24.14
N THR A 8 45.78 -4.27 24.76
CA THR A 8 44.67 -5.03 24.15
C THR A 8 43.34 -4.26 24.13
N THR A 9 43.19 -3.28 25.00
CA THR A 9 42.00 -2.43 25.11
C THR A 9 41.91 -1.34 24.02
N SER A 10 43.04 -0.80 23.54
CA SER A 10 43.04 0.30 22.55
C SER A 10 42.82 -0.17 21.10
N THR A 11 43.28 -1.38 20.78
CA THR A 11 43.09 -2.00 19.46
C THR A 11 41.65 -2.46 19.25
N SER A 12 41.02 -3.04 20.28
CA SER A 12 39.61 -3.45 20.23
C SER A 12 38.64 -2.26 20.13
N SER A 13 38.93 -1.12 20.79
CA SER A 13 38.12 0.10 20.65
C SER A 13 38.22 0.73 19.26
N THR A 14 39.40 0.67 18.63
CA THR A 14 39.64 1.25 17.29
C THR A 14 39.02 0.42 16.17
N ILE A 15 39.03 -0.92 16.30
CA ILE A 15 38.33 -1.81 15.36
C ILE A 15 36.80 -1.65 15.50
N ALA A 16 36.29 -1.50 16.72
CA ALA A 16 34.87 -1.25 16.95
C ALA A 16 34.41 0.11 16.41
N SER A 17 35.22 1.17 16.51
CA SER A 17 34.90 2.49 15.98
C SER A 17 34.91 2.53 14.45
N THR A 18 35.92 1.93 13.82
CA THR A 18 36.00 1.82 12.34
C THR A 18 34.88 0.97 11.75
N GLN A 19 34.50 -0.13 12.41
CA GLN A 19 33.36 -0.95 11.98
C GLN A 19 32.03 -0.20 12.11
N ARG A 20 31.83 0.57 13.19
CA ARG A 20 30.66 1.45 13.34
C ARG A 20 30.63 2.48 12.21
N LEU A 21 31.72 3.23 12.00
CA LEU A 21 31.80 4.25 10.94
C LEU A 21 31.45 3.67 9.56
N ARG A 22 31.97 2.48 9.23
CA ARG A 22 31.62 1.80 7.97
C ARG A 22 30.14 1.43 7.88
N THR A 23 29.52 0.97 8.98
CA THR A 23 28.07 0.69 8.98
C THR A 23 27.23 1.95 8.82
N TRP A 24 27.61 3.06 9.46
CA TRP A 24 26.94 4.36 9.30
C TRP A 24 27.07 4.87 7.87
N ALA A 25 28.29 4.88 7.31
CA ALA A 25 28.53 5.33 5.94
C ALA A 25 27.68 4.55 4.92
N VAL A 26 27.64 3.21 5.02
CA VAL A 26 26.81 2.37 4.13
C VAL A 26 25.32 2.65 4.34
N GLY A 27 24.88 2.81 5.59
CA GLY A 27 23.49 3.17 5.89
C GLY A 27 23.09 4.51 5.27
N SER A 28 23.95 5.53 5.40
CA SER A 28 23.76 6.85 4.81
C SER A 28 23.72 6.81 3.29
N LEU A 29 24.56 6.01 2.64
CA LEU A 29 24.53 5.84 1.18
C LEU A 29 23.23 5.21 0.69
N VAL A 30 22.68 4.23 1.42
CA VAL A 30 21.39 3.63 1.07
C VAL A 30 20.26 4.64 1.26
N LEU A 31 20.26 5.37 2.38
CA LEU A 31 19.29 6.44 2.63
C LEU A 31 19.34 7.50 1.53
N LEU A 32 20.54 7.94 1.16
CA LEU A 32 20.75 8.90 0.07
C LEU A 32 20.27 8.33 -1.27
N GLY A 33 20.61 7.08 -1.60
CA GLY A 33 20.16 6.44 -2.83
C GLY A 33 18.64 6.32 -2.92
N VAL A 34 17.97 5.96 -1.82
CA VAL A 34 16.50 5.91 -1.76
C VAL A 34 15.90 7.31 -1.86
N ALA A 35 16.47 8.30 -1.18
CA ALA A 35 16.01 9.69 -1.27
C ALA A 35 16.14 10.23 -2.70
N LEU A 36 17.30 10.06 -3.34
CA LEU A 36 17.53 10.45 -4.73
C LEU A 36 16.60 9.71 -5.70
N GLY A 37 16.43 8.40 -5.53
CA GLY A 37 15.49 7.62 -6.33
C GLY A 37 14.05 8.09 -6.18
N SER A 38 13.63 8.45 -4.97
CA SER A 38 12.29 9.00 -4.72
C SER A 38 12.09 10.36 -5.39
N LEU A 39 13.08 11.25 -5.30
CA LEU A 39 13.07 12.56 -5.95
C LEU A 39 13.06 12.45 -7.47
N LEU A 40 13.83 11.51 -8.03
CA LEU A 40 13.84 11.23 -9.46
C LEU A 40 12.46 10.77 -9.96
N LEU A 41 11.81 9.88 -9.23
CA LEU A 41 10.48 9.38 -9.60
C LEU A 41 9.41 10.46 -9.51
N VAL A 42 9.45 11.34 -8.51
CA VAL A 42 8.51 12.47 -8.41
C VAL A 42 8.93 13.70 -9.22
N TRP A 43 10.08 13.67 -9.89
CA TRP A 43 10.60 14.83 -10.63
C TRP A 43 9.58 15.43 -11.62
N PRO A 44 8.85 14.63 -12.43
CA PRO A 44 7.80 15.17 -13.29
C PRO A 44 6.71 15.91 -12.50
N MET A 45 6.37 15.42 -11.30
CA MET A 45 5.36 16.04 -10.43
C MET A 45 5.87 17.32 -9.77
N ILE A 46 7.18 17.45 -9.53
CA ILE A 46 7.78 18.69 -9.05
C ILE A 46 7.66 19.78 -10.13
N GLN A 47 7.87 19.42 -11.39
CA GLN A 47 7.80 20.34 -12.52
C GLN A 47 6.36 20.69 -12.93
N GLN A 48 5.47 19.69 -12.93
CA GLN A 48 4.14 19.79 -13.54
C GLN A 48 2.98 19.65 -12.54
N SER A 49 3.27 19.66 -11.23
CA SER A 49 2.33 19.37 -10.14
C SER A 49 1.79 17.92 -10.15
N TYR A 50 0.84 17.59 -9.27
CA TYR A 50 0.31 16.22 -9.18
C TYR A 50 -0.47 15.82 -10.47
N PRO A 51 -0.39 14.58 -10.97
CA PRO A 51 -1.11 14.15 -12.17
C PRO A 51 -2.64 14.22 -12.02
N ASN A 52 -3.36 14.74 -13.01
CA ASN A 52 -4.80 14.97 -12.99
C ASN A 52 -5.51 13.96 -13.90
N HIS A 53 -6.15 12.94 -13.32
CA HIS A 53 -7.15 12.14 -14.03
C HIS A 53 -8.56 12.64 -13.66
N PRO A 54 -9.44 12.91 -14.66
CA PRO A 54 -10.70 13.65 -14.47
C PRO A 54 -11.67 13.11 -13.41
N PHE A 55 -11.55 11.85 -13.01
CA PHE A 55 -12.51 11.18 -12.12
C PHE A 55 -11.95 10.76 -10.74
N HIS A 56 -10.64 10.59 -10.58
CA HIS A 56 -10.06 10.02 -9.35
C HIS A 56 -8.97 10.86 -8.69
N SER A 57 -8.24 11.71 -9.43
CA SER A 57 -7.14 12.52 -8.88
C SER A 57 -7.55 13.94 -8.46
N PHE A 58 -8.81 14.32 -8.70
CA PHE A 58 -9.36 15.61 -8.28
C PHE A 58 -9.76 15.61 -6.79
N GLN A 59 -10.44 14.55 -6.33
CA GLN A 59 -10.89 14.41 -4.94
C GLN A 59 -9.74 14.44 -3.92
N PRO A 60 -8.58 13.78 -4.15
CA PRO A 60 -7.44 13.81 -3.24
C PRO A 60 -6.87 15.22 -3.04
N ARG A 61 -6.79 16.04 -4.10
CA ARG A 61 -6.27 17.41 -4.03
C ARG A 61 -7.19 18.35 -3.26
N VAL A 62 -8.47 18.32 -3.60
CA VAL A 62 -9.49 19.14 -2.94
C VAL A 62 -9.63 18.73 -1.47
N GLY A 63 -9.62 17.43 -1.19
CA GLY A 63 -9.61 16.90 0.17
C GLY A 63 -8.37 17.31 0.96
N ALA A 64 -7.18 17.23 0.35
CA ALA A 64 -5.92 17.64 0.97
C ALA A 64 -5.92 19.13 1.34
N PHE A 65 -6.35 20.00 0.43
CA PHE A 65 -6.43 21.44 0.68
C PHE A 65 -7.36 21.75 1.87
N GLN A 66 -8.57 21.18 1.88
CA GLN A 66 -9.54 21.38 2.96
C GLN A 66 -9.02 20.83 4.30
N TYR A 67 -8.48 19.62 4.30
CA TYR A 67 -7.94 18.98 5.50
C TYR A 67 -6.80 19.80 6.10
N GLN A 68 -5.86 20.26 5.27
CA GLN A 68 -4.75 21.10 5.72
C GLN A 68 -5.27 22.42 6.30
N ARG A 69 -6.18 23.11 5.60
CA ARG A 69 -6.75 24.38 6.07
C ARG A 69 -7.40 24.22 7.45
N GLN A 70 -8.25 23.21 7.62
CA GLN A 70 -8.93 22.93 8.89
C GLN A 70 -7.95 22.53 10.01
N PHE A 71 -6.93 21.74 9.68
CA PHE A 71 -5.90 21.34 10.64
C PHE A 71 -5.14 22.57 11.17
N PHE A 72 -4.66 23.44 10.28
CA PHE A 72 -3.93 24.65 10.66
C PHE A 72 -4.83 25.74 11.26
N SER A 73 -6.16 25.65 11.13
CA SER A 73 -7.11 26.51 11.84
C SER A 73 -7.48 25.99 13.24
N GLY A 74 -6.79 24.95 13.74
CA GLY A 74 -6.95 24.43 15.11
C GLY A 74 -7.80 23.16 15.25
N GLN A 75 -8.36 22.61 14.16
CA GLN A 75 -9.08 21.34 14.19
C GLN A 75 -8.10 20.17 13.95
N PHE A 76 -7.46 19.65 14.99
CA PHE A 76 -6.36 18.65 14.88
C PHE A 76 -6.74 17.26 14.32
N TYR A 77 -8.00 17.00 14.03
CA TYR A 77 -8.45 15.84 13.26
C TYR A 77 -9.74 16.18 12.48
N PRO A 78 -9.64 16.82 11.31
CA PRO A 78 -10.81 17.20 10.50
C PRO A 78 -11.53 15.94 10.00
N ARG A 79 -12.63 15.57 10.65
CA ARG A 79 -13.49 14.44 10.24
C ARG A 79 -14.50 14.84 9.15
N TRP A 80 -14.89 16.11 9.16
CA TRP A 80 -15.87 16.71 8.26
C TRP A 80 -15.19 17.77 7.41
N LEU A 81 -15.20 17.58 6.09
CA LEU A 81 -14.65 18.53 5.13
C LEU A 81 -15.69 19.59 4.81
N GLU A 82 -15.56 20.78 5.39
CA GLU A 82 -16.59 21.83 5.42
C GLU A 82 -16.97 22.38 4.03
N PHE A 83 -16.03 22.38 3.07
CA PHE A 83 -16.23 22.97 1.75
C PHE A 83 -16.63 21.95 0.68
N SER A 84 -16.63 20.65 1.00
CA SER A 84 -17.04 19.59 0.09
C SER A 84 -18.55 19.61 -0.19
N ASN A 85 -19.00 19.02 -1.30
CA ASN A 85 -20.42 18.94 -1.68
C ASN A 85 -21.11 20.31 -1.67
N PHE A 86 -20.58 21.29 -2.42
CA PHE A 86 -21.10 22.67 -2.44
C PHE A 86 -21.14 23.30 -1.04
N GLY A 87 -20.23 22.87 -0.16
CA GLY A 87 -20.11 23.18 1.27
C GLY A 87 -21.35 22.91 2.13
N PHE A 88 -22.13 21.88 1.78
CA PHE A 88 -22.84 21.09 2.79
C PHE A 88 -21.86 20.30 3.65
N GLY A 89 -20.70 20.00 3.08
CA GLY A 89 -19.60 19.27 3.68
C GLY A 89 -19.66 17.78 3.42
N ASN A 90 -18.60 17.07 3.84
CA ASN A 90 -18.46 15.64 3.60
C ASN A 90 -17.77 14.96 4.80
N ALA A 91 -18.40 13.92 5.35
CA ALA A 91 -17.87 13.09 6.44
C ALA A 91 -16.74 12.15 5.99
N THR A 92 -15.90 12.57 5.03
CA THR A 92 -14.91 11.71 4.40
C THR A 92 -14.01 11.06 5.45
N PHE A 93 -13.41 11.82 6.36
CA PHE A 93 -12.46 11.30 7.34
C PHE A 93 -13.10 10.76 8.63
N ALA A 94 -14.43 10.74 8.69
CA ALA A 94 -15.16 9.94 9.67
C ALA A 94 -15.16 8.44 9.28
N PHE A 95 -15.17 8.14 7.97
CA PHE A 95 -15.20 6.76 7.44
C PHE A 95 -13.95 6.36 6.66
N TYR A 96 -13.17 7.33 6.20
CA TYR A 96 -11.95 7.14 5.44
C TYR A 96 -10.71 7.37 6.33
N PRO A 97 -9.71 6.48 6.29
CA PRO A 97 -8.52 6.60 7.13
C PRO A 97 -7.69 7.87 6.84
N PRO A 98 -7.16 8.58 7.86
CA PRO A 98 -6.58 9.92 7.67
C PRO A 98 -5.08 9.95 7.32
N LEU A 99 -4.34 8.83 7.34
CA LEU A 99 -2.88 8.86 7.25
C LEU A 99 -2.39 9.54 5.97
N CYS A 100 -3.07 9.30 4.85
CA CYS A 100 -2.69 9.89 3.56
C CYS A 100 -2.74 11.42 3.58
N MET A 101 -3.63 12.03 4.37
CA MET A 101 -3.70 13.49 4.55
C MET A 101 -2.72 13.98 5.60
N VAL A 102 -2.58 13.26 6.70
CA VAL A 102 -1.61 13.59 7.77
C VAL A 102 -0.18 13.61 7.23
N ALA A 103 0.16 12.70 6.32
CA ALA A 103 1.48 12.64 5.68
C ALA A 103 1.84 13.88 4.86
N MET A 104 0.87 14.71 4.48
CA MET A 104 1.10 15.96 3.74
C MET A 104 1.39 17.15 4.68
N LEU A 105 0.98 17.06 5.95
CA LEU A 105 1.07 18.17 6.91
C LEU A 105 2.50 18.69 7.12
N PRO A 106 3.55 17.84 7.25
CA PRO A 106 4.91 18.33 7.44
C PRO A 106 5.38 19.23 6.28
N PHE A 107 5.04 18.86 5.04
CA PHE A 107 5.41 19.63 3.86
C PHE A 107 4.65 20.96 3.78
N ARG A 108 3.36 20.95 4.15
CA ARG A 108 2.58 22.19 4.23
C ARG A 108 3.09 23.12 5.32
N ALA A 109 3.49 22.58 6.48
CA ALA A 109 4.08 23.35 7.58
C ALA A 109 5.40 24.03 7.17
N LEU A 110 6.17 23.40 6.27
CA LEU A 110 7.38 23.97 5.67
C LEU A 110 7.08 24.98 4.54
N GLY A 111 5.82 25.35 4.31
CA GLY A 111 5.42 26.30 3.29
C GLY A 111 5.44 25.75 1.85
N LEU A 112 5.61 24.42 1.68
CA LEU A 112 5.67 23.83 0.34
C LEU A 112 4.26 23.77 -0.27
N ALA A 113 4.05 24.50 -1.37
CA ALA A 113 2.83 24.44 -2.16
C ALA A 113 2.54 23.01 -2.65
N GLY A 114 3.59 22.24 -2.96
CA GLY A 114 3.53 20.84 -3.38
C GLY A 114 3.44 19.83 -2.24
N SER A 115 2.68 20.09 -1.17
CA SER A 115 2.60 19.20 0.01
C SER A 115 2.16 17.76 -0.31
N LEU A 116 1.26 17.60 -1.28
CA LEU A 116 0.86 16.29 -1.83
C LEU A 116 2.03 15.59 -2.56
N VAL A 117 2.79 16.32 -3.37
CA VAL A 117 3.97 15.80 -4.07
C VAL A 117 5.04 15.37 -3.06
N GLY A 118 5.27 16.19 -2.02
CA GLY A 118 6.14 15.85 -0.90
C GLY A 118 5.71 14.56 -0.19
N SER A 119 4.40 14.39 0.05
CA SER A 119 3.88 13.14 0.62
C SER A 119 4.11 11.93 -0.31
N MET A 120 4.05 12.08 -1.63
CA MET A 120 4.33 10.97 -2.56
C MET A 120 5.81 10.63 -2.59
N ALA A 121 6.69 11.63 -2.56
CA ALA A 121 8.14 11.42 -2.45
C ALA A 121 8.46 10.65 -1.15
N LEU A 122 7.84 11.06 -0.04
CA LEU A 122 7.95 10.36 1.24
C LEU A 122 7.44 8.93 1.16
N ALA A 123 6.28 8.71 0.54
CA ALA A 123 5.72 7.37 0.35
C ALA A 123 6.68 6.46 -0.44
N ILE A 124 7.17 6.91 -1.59
CA ILE A 124 8.15 6.17 -2.42
C ILE A 124 9.41 5.85 -1.61
N GLY A 125 9.95 6.84 -0.88
CA GLY A 125 11.12 6.64 -0.03
C GLY A 125 10.87 5.63 1.09
N MET A 126 9.73 5.73 1.79
CA MET A 126 9.34 4.81 2.85
C MET A 126 9.10 3.39 2.34
N LEU A 127 8.55 3.22 1.14
CA LEU A 127 8.44 1.92 0.49
C LEU A 127 9.84 1.34 0.23
N GLY A 128 10.73 2.12 -0.38
CA GLY A 128 12.11 1.72 -0.64
C GLY A 128 12.86 1.30 0.63
N LEU A 129 12.73 2.07 1.72
CA LEU A 129 13.34 1.76 3.00
C LEU A 129 12.74 0.50 3.66
N GLY A 130 11.43 0.33 3.60
CA GLY A 130 10.77 -0.89 4.10
C GLY A 130 11.22 -2.12 3.33
N MET A 131 11.27 -2.03 2.00
CA MET A 131 11.74 -3.09 1.11
C MET A 131 13.20 -3.44 1.38
N TYR A 132 14.08 -2.43 1.48
CA TYR A 132 15.48 -2.62 1.83
C TYR A 132 15.61 -3.28 3.22
N GLY A 133 14.94 -2.74 4.23
CA GLY A 133 14.99 -3.24 5.61
C GLY A 133 14.61 -4.71 5.71
N TYR A 134 13.49 -5.09 5.07
CA TYR A 134 13.05 -6.48 5.04
C TYR A 134 14.01 -7.38 4.25
N ALA A 135 14.40 -6.97 3.04
CA ALA A 135 15.28 -7.73 2.17
C ALA A 135 16.69 -7.92 2.78
N ARG A 136 17.18 -6.95 3.58
CA ARG A 136 18.47 -7.04 4.26
C ARG A 136 18.54 -8.10 5.35
N CYS A 137 17.40 -8.52 5.90
CA CYS A 137 17.32 -9.67 6.80
C CYS A 137 17.57 -11.00 6.07
N LEU A 138 17.46 -11.02 4.74
CA LEU A 138 17.38 -12.26 3.96
C LEU A 138 18.50 -12.38 2.91
N PHE A 139 18.89 -11.27 2.28
CA PHE A 139 19.81 -11.26 1.14
C PHE A 139 21.01 -10.37 1.39
N ALA A 140 22.04 -10.48 0.53
CA ALA A 140 23.18 -9.56 0.52
C ALA A 140 22.74 -8.10 0.27
N ARG A 141 23.60 -7.14 0.67
CA ARG A 141 23.29 -5.70 0.59
C ARG A 141 22.87 -5.24 -0.81
N TRP A 142 23.61 -5.66 -1.84
CA TRP A 142 23.35 -5.24 -3.22
C TRP A 142 22.01 -5.77 -3.73
N ILE A 143 21.63 -7.00 -3.37
CA ILE A 143 20.33 -7.59 -3.71
C ILE A 143 19.21 -6.79 -3.02
N ALA A 144 19.39 -6.46 -1.74
CA ALA A 144 18.39 -5.67 -1.02
C ALA A 144 18.21 -4.25 -1.59
N VAL A 145 19.28 -3.62 -2.10
CA VAL A 145 19.18 -2.35 -2.84
C VAL A 145 18.40 -2.57 -4.15
N GLY A 146 18.68 -3.65 -4.89
CA GLY A 146 17.91 -4.01 -6.08
C GLY A 146 16.43 -4.24 -5.80
N VAL A 147 16.09 -4.96 -4.73
CA VAL A 147 14.70 -5.18 -4.28
C VAL A 147 14.02 -3.88 -3.90
N ALA A 148 14.72 -2.96 -3.23
CA ALA A 148 14.20 -1.64 -2.90
C ALA A 148 13.91 -0.82 -4.17
N ALA A 149 14.83 -0.79 -5.12
CA ALA A 149 14.64 -0.11 -6.40
C ALA A 149 13.45 -0.69 -7.18
N MET A 150 13.36 -2.02 -7.30
CA MET A 150 12.23 -2.70 -7.95
C MET A 150 10.89 -2.44 -7.24
N GLY A 151 10.89 -2.29 -5.91
CA GLY A 151 9.70 -1.93 -5.14
C GLY A 151 9.27 -0.48 -5.40
N MET A 152 10.22 0.47 -5.38
CA MET A 152 9.96 1.88 -5.68
C MET A 152 9.41 2.10 -7.09
N THR A 153 9.79 1.23 -8.03
CA THR A 153 9.36 1.28 -9.43
C THR A 153 8.31 0.22 -9.78
N ALA A 154 7.69 -0.39 -8.77
CA ALA A 154 6.67 -1.41 -8.99
C ALA A 154 5.51 -0.82 -9.81
N PRO A 155 5.15 -1.42 -10.96
CA PRO A 155 4.21 -0.80 -11.91
C PRO A 155 2.88 -0.42 -11.28
N TYR A 156 2.27 -1.31 -10.49
CA TYR A 156 0.98 -1.05 -9.84
C TYR A 156 1.06 0.06 -8.78
N PHE A 157 2.16 0.13 -8.03
CA PHE A 157 2.39 1.20 -7.06
C PHE A 157 2.47 2.56 -7.75
N LEU A 158 3.15 2.62 -8.90
CA LEU A 158 3.23 3.84 -9.71
C LEU A 158 1.89 4.16 -10.39
N VAL A 159 1.08 3.17 -10.78
CA VAL A 159 -0.28 3.41 -11.30
C VAL A 159 -1.13 4.12 -10.24
N ASP A 160 -1.04 3.69 -8.98
CA ASP A 160 -1.78 4.30 -7.88
C ASP A 160 -1.37 5.76 -7.61
N ILE A 161 -0.11 6.11 -7.86
CA ILE A 161 0.40 7.49 -7.73
C ILE A 161 0.06 8.33 -8.97
N PHE A 162 0.36 7.83 -10.17
CA PHE A 162 0.41 8.65 -11.39
C PHE A 162 -0.85 8.62 -12.25
N GLN A 163 -1.62 7.54 -12.19
CA GLN A 163 -2.83 7.39 -13.03
C GLN A 163 -4.10 7.43 -12.18
N ARG A 164 -4.10 6.73 -11.04
CA ARG A 164 -5.30 6.53 -10.22
C ARG A 164 -5.48 7.60 -9.14
N GLY A 165 -4.41 8.17 -8.62
CA GLY A 165 -4.46 9.13 -7.51
C GLY A 165 -4.97 8.53 -6.19
N ALA A 166 -4.84 7.22 -5.99
CA ALA A 166 -5.38 6.52 -4.82
C ALA A 166 -4.43 6.58 -3.63
N ILE A 167 -4.18 7.79 -3.14
CA ILE A 167 -3.19 8.09 -2.11
C ILE A 167 -3.33 7.28 -0.81
N GLY A 168 -4.54 6.85 -0.43
CA GLY A 168 -4.72 5.96 0.71
C GLY A 168 -4.13 4.56 0.46
N GLU A 169 -4.36 3.99 -0.73
CA GLU A 169 -3.79 2.68 -1.09
C GLU A 169 -2.27 2.77 -1.29
N VAL A 170 -1.75 3.88 -1.81
CA VAL A 170 -0.30 4.16 -1.86
C VAL A 170 0.32 3.99 -0.47
N TRP A 171 -0.21 4.69 0.53
CA TRP A 171 0.29 4.58 1.91
C TRP A 171 0.06 3.20 2.54
N ALA A 172 -0.95 2.45 2.09
CA ALA A 172 -1.13 1.07 2.52
C ALA A 172 -0.04 0.15 1.93
N ILE A 173 0.26 0.26 0.63
CA ILE A 173 1.34 -0.51 -0.03
C ILE A 173 2.68 -0.23 0.64
N VAL A 174 2.96 1.04 0.97
CA VAL A 174 4.17 1.47 1.70
C VAL A 174 4.34 0.70 3.01
N THR A 175 3.27 0.46 3.77
CA THR A 175 3.33 -0.18 5.09
C THR A 175 3.55 -1.69 5.04
N ILE A 176 3.19 -2.36 3.94
CA ILE A 176 3.30 -3.83 3.79
C ILE A 176 4.71 -4.35 4.11
N PRO A 177 5.81 -3.88 3.48
CA PRO A 177 7.14 -4.41 3.76
C PRO A 177 7.61 -4.12 5.19
N TRP A 178 7.16 -3.03 5.80
CA TRP A 178 7.43 -2.76 7.22
C TRP A 178 6.76 -3.79 8.11
N ILE A 179 5.51 -4.16 7.84
CA ILE A 179 4.82 -5.20 8.59
C ILE A 179 5.52 -6.55 8.41
N LEU A 180 5.90 -6.92 7.19
CA LEU A 180 6.67 -8.15 6.93
C LEU A 180 7.98 -8.15 7.72
N TRP A 181 8.70 -7.03 7.72
CA TRP A 181 9.95 -6.88 8.47
C TRP A 181 9.78 -6.98 9.98
N MET A 182 8.79 -6.30 10.56
CA MET A 182 8.52 -6.38 12.00
C MET A 182 8.02 -7.76 12.41
N THR A 183 7.21 -8.41 11.56
CA THR A 183 6.78 -9.80 11.79
C THR A 183 7.99 -10.74 11.80
N GLN A 184 8.93 -10.57 10.88
CA GLN A 184 10.15 -11.36 10.86
C GLN A 184 11.00 -11.20 12.13
N GLN A 185 11.09 -9.98 12.66
CA GLN A 185 11.77 -9.73 13.94
C GLN A 185 11.05 -10.40 15.13
N VAL A 186 9.71 -10.47 15.10
CA VAL A 186 8.93 -11.21 16.11
C VAL A 186 9.17 -12.72 15.99
N VAL A 187 9.22 -13.24 14.76
CA VAL A 187 9.32 -14.66 14.44
C VAL A 187 10.72 -15.24 14.67
N GLN A 188 11.77 -14.52 14.30
CA GLN A 188 13.15 -15.00 14.43
C GLN A 188 13.76 -14.78 15.82
N GLY A 189 13.17 -13.92 16.66
CA GLY A 189 13.81 -13.49 17.90
C GLY A 189 15.06 -12.64 17.66
N SER A 190 15.69 -12.14 18.73
CA SER A 190 16.90 -11.30 18.62
C SER A 190 18.08 -12.12 18.07
N PRO A 191 18.91 -11.58 17.16
CA PRO A 191 20.01 -12.30 16.50
C PRO A 191 21.17 -12.79 17.41
N SER A 192 20.99 -12.75 18.72
CA SER A 192 22.00 -13.11 19.71
C SER A 192 21.81 -14.56 20.14
N SER A 193 22.52 -15.49 19.49
CA SER A 193 22.81 -16.88 19.91
C SER A 193 21.62 -17.85 20.05
N ALA A 194 21.77 -19.03 19.45
CA ALA A 194 20.83 -20.17 19.46
C ALA A 194 20.55 -20.77 20.87
N ARG A 195 21.04 -20.14 21.94
CA ARG A 195 20.91 -20.58 23.33
C ARG A 195 20.24 -19.53 24.24
N THR A 196 19.87 -18.37 23.70
CA THR A 196 19.27 -17.28 24.48
C THR A 196 17.75 -17.43 24.52
N PRO A 197 17.10 -17.29 25.70
CA PRO A 197 15.65 -17.34 25.80
C PRO A 197 15.02 -16.32 24.85
N TRP A 198 13.97 -16.73 24.13
CA TRP A 198 13.17 -15.88 23.26
C TRP A 198 12.96 -14.50 23.89
N PRO A 199 13.33 -13.37 23.22
CA PRO A 199 13.42 -12.07 23.87
C PRO A 199 12.08 -11.70 24.49
N ARG A 200 12.03 -11.56 25.81
CA ARG A 200 10.81 -11.20 26.56
C ARG A 200 10.39 -9.74 26.37
N THR A 201 11.18 -8.95 25.64
CA THR A 201 10.91 -7.53 25.43
C THR A 201 9.69 -7.31 24.51
N PRO A 202 8.83 -6.32 24.82
CA PRO A 202 7.65 -6.03 24.01
C PRO A 202 7.97 -5.27 22.71
N TRP A 203 9.21 -4.83 22.51
CA TRP A 203 9.59 -3.95 21.40
C TRP A 203 9.26 -4.48 19.99
N PRO A 204 9.52 -5.75 19.64
CA PRO A 204 9.15 -6.26 18.32
C PRO A 204 7.63 -6.22 18.09
N MET A 205 6.84 -6.47 19.13
CA MET A 205 5.38 -6.40 19.07
C MET A 205 4.88 -4.96 18.94
N LEU A 206 5.52 -4.00 19.63
CA LEU A 206 5.16 -2.58 19.53
C LEU A 206 5.48 -2.02 18.13
N ARG A 207 6.64 -2.38 17.55
CA ARG A 207 6.97 -1.98 16.18
C ARG A 207 5.99 -2.58 15.17
N LEU A 208 5.59 -3.84 15.37
CA LEU A 208 4.56 -4.48 14.57
C LEU A 208 3.21 -3.77 14.73
N ALA A 209 2.81 -3.43 15.96
CA ALA A 209 1.57 -2.70 16.25
C ALA A 209 1.54 -1.32 15.56
N LEU A 210 2.66 -0.59 15.58
CA LEU A 210 2.79 0.69 14.90
C LEU A 210 2.65 0.52 13.37
N ALA A 211 3.39 -0.42 12.77
CA ALA A 211 3.33 -0.67 11.33
C ALA A 211 1.93 -1.12 10.87
N TYR A 212 1.29 -2.02 11.63
CA TYR A 212 -0.07 -2.47 11.33
C TYR A 212 -1.10 -1.35 11.49
N GLY A 213 -0.95 -0.49 12.50
CA GLY A 213 -1.89 0.61 12.68
C GLY A 213 -1.69 1.72 11.65
N MET A 214 -0.49 1.90 11.11
CA MET A 214 -0.29 2.71 9.91
C MET A 214 -1.10 2.15 8.74
N LEU A 215 -1.11 0.83 8.51
CA LEU A 215 -1.94 0.20 7.48
C LEU A 215 -3.44 0.45 7.72
N VAL A 216 -3.90 0.32 8.98
CA VAL A 216 -5.28 0.65 9.37
C VAL A 216 -5.63 2.10 9.04
N LEU A 217 -4.74 3.04 9.36
CA LEU A 217 -4.93 4.47 9.10
C LEU A 217 -4.68 4.87 7.64
N SER A 218 -4.25 3.94 6.77
CA SER A 218 -4.05 4.18 5.33
C SER A 218 -5.26 3.83 4.48
N HIS A 219 -5.67 2.54 4.50
CA HIS A 219 -6.67 2.04 3.55
C HIS A 219 -7.29 0.71 4.00
N LEU A 220 -8.58 0.74 4.35
CA LEU A 220 -9.30 -0.43 4.88
C LEU A 220 -9.42 -1.62 3.90
N PRO A 221 -9.66 -1.43 2.59
CA PRO A 221 -9.65 -2.56 1.65
C PRO A 221 -8.29 -3.28 1.59
N THR A 222 -7.19 -2.52 1.55
CA THR A 222 -5.84 -3.11 1.53
C THR A 222 -5.49 -3.74 2.87
N LEU A 223 -5.96 -3.17 4.00
CA LEU A 223 -5.89 -3.82 5.31
C LEU A 223 -6.53 -5.21 5.29
N LEU A 224 -7.75 -5.34 4.75
CA LEU A 224 -8.43 -6.63 4.64
C LEU A 224 -7.62 -7.61 3.79
N ILE A 225 -7.27 -7.22 2.56
CA ILE A 225 -6.54 -8.07 1.61
C ILE A 225 -5.20 -8.52 2.20
N PHE A 226 -4.40 -7.58 2.72
CA PHE A 226 -3.10 -7.90 3.28
C PHE A 226 -3.19 -8.73 4.56
N THR A 227 -4.18 -8.48 5.42
CA THR A 227 -4.35 -9.29 6.64
C THR A 227 -4.67 -10.75 6.31
N LEU A 228 -5.49 -11.02 5.29
CA LEU A 228 -5.77 -12.39 4.84
C LEU A 228 -4.49 -13.11 4.39
N VAL A 229 -3.62 -12.41 3.67
CA VAL A 229 -2.33 -12.94 3.23
C VAL A 229 -1.34 -13.09 4.39
N TRP A 230 -1.37 -12.19 5.36
CA TRP A 230 -0.43 -12.13 6.47
C TRP A 230 -0.73 -13.16 7.57
N ILE A 231 -2.00 -13.52 7.83
CA ILE A 231 -2.39 -14.48 8.87
C ILE A 231 -1.51 -15.74 8.92
N PRO A 232 -1.26 -16.46 7.79
CA PRO A 232 -0.43 -17.67 7.83
C PRO A 232 1.08 -17.40 8.00
N MET A 233 1.55 -16.17 7.78
CA MET A 233 2.98 -15.83 7.73
C MET A 233 3.74 -16.19 9.03
N PRO A 234 3.32 -15.79 10.23
CA PRO A 234 4.08 -16.06 11.46
C PRO A 234 4.28 -17.56 11.71
N TRP A 235 3.27 -18.37 11.39
CA TRP A 235 3.33 -19.82 11.57
C TRP A 235 4.24 -20.48 10.54
N LEU A 236 4.09 -20.13 9.26
CA LEU A 236 4.84 -20.76 8.16
C LEU A 236 6.33 -20.42 8.20
N THR A 237 6.67 -19.20 8.62
CA THR A 237 8.05 -18.69 8.61
C THR A 237 8.80 -18.96 9.92
N ALA A 238 8.12 -19.27 11.02
CA ALA A 238 8.74 -19.63 12.28
C ALA A 238 9.46 -20.99 12.20
N THR A 239 10.75 -20.99 12.54
CA THR A 239 11.55 -22.22 12.63
C THR A 239 11.48 -22.86 14.01
N THR A 240 11.36 -22.05 15.07
CA THR A 240 11.30 -22.49 16.47
C THR A 240 10.13 -21.80 17.19
N HIS A 241 9.62 -22.41 18.25
CA HIS A 241 8.55 -21.87 19.12
C HIS A 241 7.37 -21.23 18.34
N ARG A 242 6.89 -21.92 17.29
CA ARG A 242 5.93 -21.36 16.31
C ARG A 242 4.67 -20.81 16.94
N TRP A 243 4.16 -21.51 17.97
CA TRP A 243 2.99 -21.06 18.72
C TRP A 243 3.25 -19.72 19.43
N GLN A 244 4.36 -19.59 20.15
CA GLN A 244 4.73 -18.34 20.82
C GLN A 244 4.97 -17.21 19.83
N ALA A 245 5.68 -17.49 18.71
CA ALA A 245 5.91 -16.53 17.64
C ALA A 245 4.59 -15.99 17.07
N THR A 246 3.67 -16.91 16.73
CA THR A 246 2.36 -16.61 16.16
C THR A 246 1.50 -15.81 17.12
N ARG A 247 1.40 -16.25 18.39
CA ARG A 247 0.66 -15.53 19.42
C ARG A 247 1.18 -14.10 19.60
N ARG A 248 2.50 -13.90 19.62
CA ARG A 248 3.10 -12.55 19.77
C ARG A 248 2.87 -11.68 18.55
N ALA A 249 2.96 -12.23 17.34
CA ALA A 249 2.65 -11.52 16.11
C ALA A 249 1.18 -11.06 16.11
N TYR A 250 0.25 -11.96 16.42
CA TYR A 250 -1.18 -11.62 16.50
C TYR A 250 -1.48 -10.64 17.63
N THR A 251 -0.80 -10.75 18.77
CA THR A 251 -0.93 -9.76 19.85
C THR A 251 -0.45 -8.38 19.39
N GLY A 252 0.66 -8.31 18.64
CA GLY A 252 1.14 -7.06 18.03
C GLY A 252 0.13 -6.47 17.04
N ALA A 253 -0.46 -7.29 16.17
CA ALA A 253 -1.52 -6.85 15.27
C ALA A 253 -2.79 -6.39 16.03
N LEU A 254 -3.19 -7.08 17.11
CA LEU A 254 -4.33 -6.68 17.94
C LEU A 254 -4.09 -5.34 18.65
N LEU A 255 -2.87 -5.08 19.13
CA LEU A 255 -2.49 -3.78 19.70
C LEU A 255 -2.63 -2.65 18.69
N ALA A 256 -2.50 -2.93 17.39
CA ALA A 256 -2.73 -1.94 16.34
C ALA A 256 -4.18 -1.43 16.32
N PHE A 257 -5.14 -2.34 16.46
CA PHE A 257 -6.57 -1.99 16.56
C PHE A 257 -6.85 -1.15 17.82
N GLY A 258 -6.11 -1.39 18.90
CA GLY A 258 -6.18 -0.59 20.12
C GLY A 258 -5.80 0.87 19.89
N TRP A 259 -4.60 1.14 19.38
CA TRP A 259 -4.14 2.53 19.23
C TRP A 259 -4.82 3.28 18.06
N THR A 260 -5.33 2.56 17.07
CA THR A 260 -6.15 3.13 15.98
C THR A 260 -7.64 3.20 16.29
N GLY A 261 -8.03 2.84 17.53
CA GLY A 261 -9.42 2.85 17.99
C GLY A 261 -10.11 4.21 17.88
N PHE A 262 -9.36 5.32 17.95
CA PHE A 262 -9.91 6.67 17.79
C PHE A 262 -10.58 6.91 16.42
N PHE A 263 -10.15 6.15 15.40
CA PHE A 263 -10.73 6.16 14.05
C PHE A 263 -11.67 4.97 13.86
N LEU A 264 -11.22 3.76 14.17
CA LEU A 264 -11.98 2.55 13.89
C LEU A 264 -13.30 2.45 14.66
N TRP A 265 -13.30 2.83 15.94
CA TRP A 265 -14.48 2.69 16.79
C TRP A 265 -15.61 3.63 16.36
N PRO A 266 -15.38 4.95 16.17
CA PRO A 266 -16.40 5.82 15.58
C PRO A 266 -16.85 5.36 14.19
N ALA A 267 -15.92 5.00 13.30
CA ALA A 267 -16.27 4.55 11.95
C ALA A 267 -17.19 3.32 11.96
N ALA A 268 -16.97 2.38 12.88
CA ALA A 268 -17.79 1.18 13.03
C ALA A 268 -19.17 1.50 13.64
N LEU A 269 -19.24 2.33 14.67
CA LEU A 269 -20.51 2.73 15.29
C LEU A 269 -21.38 3.59 14.37
N ASP A 270 -20.73 4.50 13.66
CA ASP A 270 -21.39 5.44 12.76
C ASP A 270 -21.70 4.82 11.39
N GLN A 271 -21.25 3.58 11.13
CA GLN A 271 -21.52 2.87 9.88
C GLN A 271 -23.02 2.76 9.57
N ARG A 272 -23.87 2.74 10.61
CA ARG A 272 -25.34 2.74 10.47
C ARG A 272 -25.91 4.00 9.80
N PHE A 273 -25.16 5.11 9.78
CA PHE A 273 -25.58 6.37 9.17
C PHE A 273 -25.23 6.47 7.68
N VAL A 274 -24.50 5.49 7.14
CA VAL A 274 -24.06 5.47 5.75
C VAL A 274 -24.58 4.23 5.02
N GLN A 275 -24.96 4.41 3.75
CA GLN A 275 -25.51 3.34 2.92
C GLN A 275 -24.39 2.50 2.29
N VAL A 276 -23.62 1.79 3.11
CA VAL A 276 -22.50 0.94 2.62
C VAL A 276 -23.01 -0.17 1.68
N ALA A 277 -24.24 -0.65 1.88
CA ALA A 277 -24.85 -1.64 1.00
C ALA A 277 -25.03 -1.12 -0.44
N SER A 278 -25.23 0.19 -0.62
CA SER A 278 -25.41 0.82 -1.93
C SER A 278 -24.12 0.91 -2.74
N VAL A 279 -22.96 0.67 -2.13
CA VAL A 279 -21.65 0.68 -2.81
C VAL A 279 -21.57 -0.37 -3.92
N ASN A 280 -22.27 -1.49 -3.75
CA ASN A 280 -22.33 -2.59 -4.71
C ASN A 280 -23.66 -2.60 -5.49
N ALA A 281 -24.44 -1.50 -5.45
CA ALA A 281 -25.69 -1.40 -6.19
C ALA A 281 -25.49 -1.34 -7.71
N ILE A 282 -24.29 -0.92 -8.13
CA ILE A 282 -23.86 -0.93 -9.52
C ILE A 282 -22.94 -2.13 -9.69
N ASP A 283 -23.30 -3.00 -10.65
CA ASP A 283 -22.58 -4.21 -11.05
C ASP A 283 -21.07 -3.98 -11.25
N GLU A 284 -20.70 -2.81 -11.77
CA GLU A 284 -19.32 -2.38 -11.96
C GLU A 284 -18.46 -2.36 -10.68
N TYR A 285 -19.06 -2.22 -9.49
CA TYR A 285 -18.35 -2.19 -8.21
C TYR A 285 -18.37 -3.54 -7.50
N VAL A 286 -18.73 -4.60 -8.21
CA VAL A 286 -18.74 -5.97 -7.69
C VAL A 286 -17.45 -6.69 -8.10
N PRO A 287 -16.60 -7.15 -7.16
CA PRO A 287 -15.25 -7.63 -7.51
C PRO A 287 -15.20 -8.79 -8.51
N HIS A 288 -16.13 -9.75 -8.40
CA HIS A 288 -16.16 -10.94 -9.26
C HIS A 288 -16.70 -10.66 -10.67
N GLN A 289 -17.31 -9.50 -10.90
CA GLN A 289 -17.72 -9.06 -12.23
C GLN A 289 -16.59 -8.31 -12.95
N ARG A 290 -15.59 -7.84 -12.19
CA ARG A 290 -14.43 -7.11 -12.70
C ARG A 290 -13.13 -7.88 -12.50
N LEU A 291 -13.04 -9.04 -13.14
CA LEU A 291 -11.86 -9.90 -13.12
C LEU A 291 -10.88 -9.49 -14.24
N MET A 292 -9.58 -9.71 -14.04
CA MET A 292 -8.56 -9.49 -15.08
C MET A 292 -8.71 -10.49 -16.22
N VAL A 293 -8.95 -11.75 -15.87
CA VAL A 293 -9.14 -12.87 -16.80
C VAL A 293 -10.28 -13.73 -16.30
N SER A 294 -11.17 -14.10 -17.20
CA SER A 294 -12.29 -15.02 -16.94
C SER A 294 -12.27 -16.20 -17.92
N GLY A 295 -13.08 -17.23 -17.66
CA GLY A 295 -13.17 -18.41 -18.53
C GLY A 295 -12.01 -19.39 -18.40
N LEU A 296 -11.17 -19.28 -17.35
CA LEU A 296 -10.09 -20.23 -17.09
C LEU A 296 -10.63 -21.61 -16.73
N TRP A 297 -11.74 -21.70 -15.97
CA TRP A 297 -12.42 -22.98 -15.70
C TRP A 297 -12.94 -23.65 -16.97
N ARG A 298 -13.25 -22.86 -17.99
CA ARG A 298 -13.79 -23.33 -19.28
C ARG A 298 -12.71 -23.52 -20.34
N LEU A 299 -11.43 -23.33 -19.98
CA LEU A 299 -10.29 -23.33 -20.90
C LEU A 299 -10.47 -22.37 -22.11
N ARG A 300 -11.23 -21.28 -21.90
CA ARG A 300 -11.49 -20.22 -22.88
C ARG A 300 -11.18 -18.88 -22.23
N PRO A 301 -9.91 -18.52 -22.07
CA PRO A 301 -9.53 -17.30 -21.37
C PRO A 301 -10.04 -16.07 -22.11
N VAL A 302 -10.77 -15.21 -21.41
CA VAL A 302 -11.25 -13.92 -21.87
C VAL A 302 -10.63 -12.84 -21.00
N LEU A 303 -9.85 -11.97 -21.63
CA LEU A 303 -9.27 -10.80 -20.98
C LEU A 303 -10.36 -9.75 -20.73
N THR A 304 -10.21 -8.99 -19.65
CA THR A 304 -11.09 -7.85 -19.36
C THR A 304 -11.17 -6.85 -20.52
N GLY A 305 -12.39 -6.41 -20.82
CA GLY A 305 -12.66 -5.36 -21.80
C GLY A 305 -12.67 -3.95 -21.21
N HIS A 306 -12.71 -3.82 -19.88
CA HIS A 306 -12.80 -2.52 -19.23
C HIS A 306 -11.48 -1.74 -19.38
N TRP A 307 -11.57 -0.45 -19.73
CA TRP A 307 -10.43 0.39 -20.10
C TRP A 307 -9.34 0.44 -19.03
N PHE A 308 -9.73 0.47 -17.75
CA PHE A 308 -8.80 0.59 -16.63
C PHE A 308 -8.01 -0.70 -16.39
N GLU A 309 -8.68 -1.83 -16.22
CA GLU A 309 -8.04 -3.14 -16.01
C GLU A 309 -7.24 -3.58 -17.22
N LYS A 310 -7.67 -3.20 -18.44
CA LYS A 310 -6.88 -3.40 -19.64
C LYS A 310 -5.51 -2.73 -19.53
N GLY A 311 -5.43 -1.55 -18.90
CA GLY A 311 -4.17 -0.88 -18.58
C GLY A 311 -3.31 -1.63 -17.55
N LEU A 312 -3.93 -2.44 -16.68
CA LEU A 312 -3.26 -3.24 -15.64
C LEU A 312 -2.82 -4.64 -16.11
N LEU A 313 -3.34 -5.13 -17.25
CA LEU A 313 -3.04 -6.48 -17.76
C LEU A 313 -1.53 -6.72 -17.93
N GLY A 314 -0.76 -5.73 -18.37
CA GLY A 314 0.69 -5.85 -18.51
C GLY A 314 1.40 -6.13 -17.18
N SER A 315 0.97 -5.46 -16.12
CA SER A 315 1.54 -5.62 -14.78
C SER A 315 1.03 -6.88 -14.06
N TRP A 316 -0.22 -7.25 -14.31
CA TRP A 316 -0.77 -8.53 -13.85
C TRP A 316 -0.04 -9.71 -14.52
N GLY A 317 0.07 -9.68 -15.85
CA GLY A 317 0.78 -10.72 -16.63
C GLY A 317 2.25 -10.82 -16.26
N TYR A 318 2.92 -9.69 -16.01
CA TYR A 318 4.28 -9.66 -15.45
C TYR A 318 4.36 -10.39 -14.10
N SER A 319 3.43 -10.10 -13.18
CA SER A 319 3.38 -10.76 -11.87
C SER A 319 3.18 -12.28 -12.01
N VAL A 320 2.26 -12.71 -12.89
CA VAL A 320 2.03 -14.13 -13.21
C VAL A 320 3.31 -14.79 -13.72
N ALA A 321 3.98 -14.17 -14.69
CA ALA A 321 5.17 -14.72 -15.32
C ALA A 321 6.32 -14.91 -14.32
N VAL A 322 6.59 -13.90 -13.48
CA VAL A 322 7.62 -13.99 -12.43
C VAL A 322 7.30 -15.11 -11.44
N LEU A 323 6.05 -15.16 -10.94
CA LEU A 323 5.62 -16.17 -9.97
C LEU A 323 5.68 -17.59 -10.57
N ALA A 324 5.25 -17.76 -11.82
CA ALA A 324 5.29 -19.06 -12.52
C ALA A 324 6.70 -19.57 -12.74
N LEU A 325 7.60 -18.73 -13.26
CA LEU A 325 8.99 -19.10 -13.50
C LEU A 325 9.69 -19.52 -12.21
N ILE A 326 9.51 -18.75 -11.13
CA ILE A 326 10.21 -19.00 -9.87
C ILE A 326 9.59 -20.17 -9.11
N SER A 327 8.26 -20.34 -9.17
CA SER A 327 7.60 -21.52 -8.60
C SER A 327 8.01 -22.81 -9.31
N GLY A 328 8.11 -22.79 -10.65
CA GLY A 328 8.58 -23.92 -11.43
C GLY A 328 10.03 -24.29 -11.10
N GLY A 329 10.92 -23.29 -11.03
CA GLY A 329 12.32 -23.47 -10.65
C GLY A 329 12.49 -24.02 -9.22
N LEU A 330 11.80 -23.42 -8.24
CA LEU A 330 11.85 -23.89 -6.86
C LEU A 330 11.25 -25.29 -6.69
N GLY A 331 10.14 -25.58 -7.38
CA GLY A 331 9.52 -26.91 -7.39
C GLY A 331 10.46 -27.99 -7.91
N LEU A 332 11.19 -27.71 -9.00
CA LEU A 332 12.20 -28.62 -9.54
C LEU A 332 13.35 -28.87 -8.53
N LEU A 333 13.83 -27.83 -7.86
CA LEU A 333 14.90 -27.94 -6.86
C LEU A 333 14.47 -28.74 -5.63
N LEU A 334 13.28 -28.47 -5.10
CA LEU A 334 12.73 -29.22 -3.97
C LEU A 334 12.47 -30.68 -4.34
N TRP A 335 12.03 -30.96 -5.57
CA TRP A 335 11.86 -32.32 -6.08
C TRP A 335 13.20 -33.07 -6.18
N GLN A 336 14.25 -32.43 -6.70
CA GLN A 336 15.59 -33.02 -6.74
C GLN A 336 16.14 -33.30 -5.33
N LYS A 337 15.96 -32.35 -4.40
CA LYS A 337 16.34 -32.50 -2.98
C LYS A 337 15.61 -33.67 -2.32
N SER A 338 14.30 -33.81 -2.58
CA SER A 338 13.48 -34.91 -2.09
C SER A 338 13.98 -36.27 -2.59
N LYS A 339 14.31 -36.40 -3.88
CA LYS A 339 14.89 -37.64 -4.43
C LYS A 339 16.20 -38.03 -3.76
N ARG A 340 17.10 -37.08 -3.49
CA ARG A 340 18.37 -37.35 -2.80
C ARG A 340 18.17 -37.83 -1.36
N ILE A 341 17.20 -37.24 -0.65
CA ILE A 341 16.85 -37.65 0.72
C ILE A 341 16.23 -39.05 0.73
N ALA A 342 15.34 -39.35 -0.22
CA ALA A 342 14.71 -40.66 -0.36
C ALA A 342 15.72 -41.78 -0.65
N THR A 343 16.81 -41.48 -1.38
CA THR A 343 17.89 -42.44 -1.62
C THR A 343 18.82 -42.65 -0.42
N GLN A 344 18.76 -41.80 0.61
CA GLN A 344 19.70 -41.79 1.74
C GLN A 344 19.04 -42.10 3.10
N SER A 345 17.72 -42.25 3.16
CA SER A 345 16.99 -42.42 4.43
C SER A 345 16.63 -43.90 4.67
N PRO A 346 16.86 -44.46 5.88
CA PRO A 346 16.29 -45.75 6.27
C PRO A 346 14.76 -45.68 6.37
N PRO A 347 14.04 -46.82 6.37
CA PRO A 347 12.59 -46.85 6.36
C PRO A 347 11.99 -46.07 7.54
N VAL A 348 10.96 -45.29 7.25
CA VAL A 348 10.28 -44.37 8.18
C VAL A 348 9.73 -45.17 9.38
N ARG A 349 10.09 -44.78 10.60
CA ARG A 349 9.42 -45.24 11.82
C ARG A 349 7.95 -44.83 11.76
N GLU A 350 7.05 -45.80 11.87
CA GLU A 350 5.62 -45.58 12.01
C GLU A 350 5.34 -44.55 13.11
N ILE A 351 4.54 -43.54 12.77
CA ILE A 351 4.06 -42.55 13.74
C ILE A 351 3.13 -43.31 14.69
N PRO A 352 3.39 -43.32 16.01
CA PRO A 352 2.50 -43.98 16.96
C PRO A 352 1.08 -43.43 16.84
N ASP A 353 0.08 -44.31 16.89
CA ASP A 353 -1.32 -43.91 16.83
C ASP A 353 -1.64 -42.88 17.92
N PRO A 354 -2.36 -41.79 17.61
CA PRO A 354 -2.71 -40.79 18.60
C PRO A 354 -3.58 -41.43 19.69
N GLN A 355 -3.20 -41.18 20.95
CA GLN A 355 -3.94 -41.57 22.17
C GLN A 355 -5.45 -41.22 22.05
N PRO A 356 -6.35 -42.01 22.67
CA PRO A 356 -7.80 -41.87 22.49
C PRO A 356 -8.28 -40.52 23.06
N GLY A 357 -8.47 -39.56 22.16
CA GLY A 357 -9.06 -38.25 22.41
C GLY A 357 -10.02 -37.88 21.29
N ILE A 358 -10.83 -36.84 21.53
CA ILE A 358 -11.95 -36.34 20.71
C ILE A 358 -11.70 -36.55 19.19
N PRO A 359 -12.46 -37.44 18.50
CA PRO A 359 -12.13 -37.97 17.18
C PRO A 359 -11.87 -36.94 16.07
N TRP A 360 -12.58 -35.80 16.09
CA TRP A 360 -12.45 -34.77 15.04
C TRP A 360 -11.16 -33.93 15.17
N LEU A 361 -10.60 -33.80 16.37
CA LEU A 361 -9.30 -33.13 16.59
C LEU A 361 -8.15 -33.97 16.06
N ALA A 362 -8.25 -35.30 16.12
CA ALA A 362 -7.28 -36.22 15.50
C ALA A 362 -7.32 -36.12 13.96
N THR A 363 -8.49 -35.85 13.38
CA THR A 363 -8.67 -35.67 11.93
C THR A 363 -8.00 -34.39 11.41
N LEU A 364 -7.95 -33.33 12.22
CA LEU A 364 -7.21 -32.10 11.91
C LEU A 364 -5.72 -32.18 12.26
N GLY A 365 -5.35 -32.96 13.29
CA GLY A 365 -3.98 -33.10 13.76
C GLY A 365 -3.03 -33.79 12.79
N ARG A 366 -3.51 -34.82 12.06
CA ARG A 366 -2.70 -35.56 11.07
C ARG A 366 -2.18 -34.69 9.91
N PRO A 367 -3.00 -33.88 9.22
CA PRO A 367 -2.49 -33.00 8.15
C PRO A 367 -1.57 -31.88 8.69
N LEU A 368 -1.83 -31.35 9.89
CA LEU A 368 -0.96 -30.33 10.51
C LEU A 368 0.41 -30.91 10.92
N ALA A 369 0.45 -32.12 11.48
CA ALA A 369 1.70 -32.80 11.82
C ALA A 369 2.54 -33.13 10.58
N GLY A 370 1.90 -33.58 9.49
CA GLY A 370 2.57 -33.81 8.21
C GLY A 370 3.11 -32.52 7.57
N LEU A 371 2.37 -31.41 7.68
CA LEU A 371 2.84 -30.09 7.26
C LEU A 371 4.04 -29.64 8.11
N ASP A 372 4.00 -29.83 9.42
CA ASP A 372 5.07 -29.44 10.33
C ASP A 372 6.37 -30.19 10.08
N GLN A 373 6.29 -31.49 9.78
CA GLN A 373 7.42 -32.32 9.39
C GLN A 373 8.03 -31.85 8.06
N ARG A 374 7.18 -31.58 7.05
CA ARG A 374 7.63 -31.06 5.74
C ARG A 374 8.24 -29.67 5.84
N LEU A 375 7.66 -28.79 6.65
CA LEU A 375 8.24 -27.48 6.93
C LEU A 375 9.57 -27.62 7.68
N GLY A 376 9.71 -28.60 8.57
CA GLY A 376 10.92 -28.87 9.35
C GLY A 376 12.17 -29.16 8.51
N SER A 377 12.01 -29.73 7.30
CA SER A 377 13.13 -30.02 6.39
C SER A 377 13.58 -28.83 5.53
N LEU A 378 12.83 -27.72 5.59
CA LEU A 378 13.12 -26.50 4.83
C LEU A 378 13.88 -25.49 5.70
N SER A 379 14.86 -24.84 5.08
CA SER A 379 15.55 -23.67 5.63
C SER A 379 14.60 -22.49 5.81
N SER A 380 14.98 -21.53 6.66
CA SER A 380 14.22 -20.30 6.88
C SER A 380 13.96 -19.54 5.57
N ALA A 381 14.96 -19.47 4.68
CA ALA A 381 14.85 -18.77 3.41
C ALA A 381 13.89 -19.47 2.43
N GLU A 382 13.94 -20.81 2.35
CA GLU A 382 12.99 -21.60 1.55
C GLU A 382 11.55 -21.38 2.03
N ARG A 383 11.30 -21.41 3.36
CA ARG A 383 9.97 -21.17 3.94
C ARG A 383 9.41 -19.79 3.60
N ILE A 384 10.23 -18.75 3.75
CA ILE A 384 9.83 -17.38 3.45
C ILE A 384 9.55 -17.20 1.96
N THR A 385 10.38 -17.80 1.09
CA THR A 385 10.19 -17.76 -0.36
C THR A 385 8.89 -18.46 -0.77
N LEU A 386 8.62 -19.65 -0.20
CA LEU A 386 7.36 -20.37 -0.42
C LEU A 386 6.15 -19.57 0.07
N TYR A 387 6.26 -18.90 1.21
CA TYR A 387 5.21 -18.00 1.70
C TYR A 387 4.94 -16.88 0.68
N TRP A 388 5.97 -16.18 0.20
CA TRP A 388 5.78 -15.11 -0.79
C TRP A 388 5.19 -15.61 -2.10
N LEU A 389 5.61 -16.79 -2.58
CA LEU A 389 5.04 -17.41 -3.76
C LEU A 389 3.57 -17.77 -3.55
N GLY A 390 3.23 -18.41 -2.44
CA GLY A 390 1.84 -18.78 -2.11
C GLY A 390 0.94 -17.55 -1.98
N ALA A 391 1.41 -16.52 -1.27
CA ALA A 391 0.75 -15.24 -1.12
C ALA A 391 0.58 -14.50 -2.46
N GLY A 392 1.62 -14.50 -3.31
CA GLY A 392 1.58 -13.89 -4.64
C GLY A 392 0.63 -14.62 -5.58
N TRP A 393 0.61 -15.95 -5.56
CA TRP A 393 -0.33 -16.76 -6.33
C TRP A 393 -1.76 -16.54 -5.88
N LEU A 394 -2.02 -16.53 -4.56
CA LEU A 394 -3.32 -16.20 -4.02
C LEU A 394 -3.80 -14.84 -4.54
N ALA A 395 -2.94 -13.82 -4.50
CA ALA A 395 -3.27 -12.50 -5.01
C ALA A 395 -3.60 -12.51 -6.51
N VAL A 396 -2.76 -13.14 -7.34
CA VAL A 396 -2.97 -13.21 -8.79
C VAL A 396 -4.25 -13.97 -9.17
N LEU A 397 -4.53 -15.07 -8.48
CA LEU A 397 -5.69 -15.93 -8.73
C LEU A 397 -7.01 -15.32 -8.23
N MET A 398 -6.97 -14.49 -7.18
CA MET A 398 -8.12 -13.71 -6.71
C MET A 398 -8.59 -12.65 -7.73
N MET A 399 -7.79 -12.39 -8.77
CA MET A 399 -8.13 -11.53 -9.91
C MET A 399 -8.69 -12.32 -11.10
N THR A 400 -8.91 -13.63 -10.97
CA THR A 400 -9.45 -14.48 -12.04
C THR A 400 -10.65 -15.30 -11.59
N ASP A 401 -11.32 -15.98 -12.51
CA ASP A 401 -12.47 -16.85 -12.19
C ASP A 401 -12.07 -18.12 -11.43
N LEU A 402 -10.77 -18.43 -11.32
CA LEU A 402 -10.28 -19.56 -10.53
C LEU A 402 -10.56 -19.40 -9.03
N LEU A 403 -10.42 -18.18 -8.49
CA LEU A 403 -10.79 -17.85 -7.10
C LEU A 403 -11.89 -16.79 -7.00
N GLY A 404 -12.33 -16.21 -8.11
CA GLY A 404 -13.40 -15.21 -8.16
C GLY A 404 -14.74 -15.70 -7.60
N TRP A 405 -14.96 -17.02 -7.62
CA TRP A 405 -16.14 -17.64 -7.00
C TRP A 405 -16.20 -17.43 -5.48
N ILE A 406 -15.09 -17.05 -4.81
CA ILE A 406 -15.05 -16.81 -3.35
C ILE A 406 -15.77 -15.51 -2.98
N TYR A 407 -15.74 -14.48 -3.82
CA TYR A 407 -16.30 -13.16 -3.49
C TYR A 407 -17.78 -13.20 -3.08
N PRO A 408 -18.68 -13.93 -3.78
CA PRO A 408 -20.07 -14.09 -3.34
C PRO A 408 -20.23 -14.69 -1.93
N TRP A 409 -19.33 -15.58 -1.51
CA TRP A 409 -19.44 -16.28 -0.21
C TRP A 409 -18.83 -15.52 0.96
N VAL A 410 -17.97 -14.53 0.69
CA VAL A 410 -17.22 -13.82 1.73
C VAL A 410 -17.57 -12.33 1.67
N THR A 411 -18.59 -11.93 2.43
CA THR A 411 -19.12 -10.56 2.46
C THR A 411 -18.04 -9.48 2.65
N PRO A 412 -17.02 -9.64 3.52
CA PRO A 412 -15.94 -8.66 3.62
C PRO A 412 -15.19 -8.45 2.29
N LEU A 413 -14.96 -9.52 1.51
CA LEU A 413 -14.27 -9.42 0.23
C LEU A 413 -15.10 -8.69 -0.83
N GLN A 414 -16.43 -8.67 -0.72
CA GLN A 414 -17.28 -7.86 -1.61
C GLN A 414 -17.08 -6.36 -1.41
N ARG A 415 -16.60 -5.94 -0.22
CA ARG A 415 -16.40 -4.52 0.11
C ARG A 415 -15.08 -3.95 -0.44
N ILE A 416 -14.23 -4.78 -1.05
CA ILE A 416 -13.02 -4.26 -1.72
C ILE A 416 -13.34 -3.63 -3.08
N GLN A 417 -14.57 -3.84 -3.59
CA GLN A 417 -15.12 -3.40 -4.88
C GLN A 417 -14.44 -3.97 -6.13
N PHE A 418 -13.11 -4.03 -6.12
CA PHE A 418 -12.30 -4.27 -7.30
C PHE A 418 -11.26 -5.34 -7.05
N SER A 419 -11.29 -6.40 -7.85
CA SER A 419 -10.37 -7.53 -7.70
C SER A 419 -8.91 -7.13 -7.93
N TRP A 420 -8.64 -6.17 -8.82
CA TRP A 420 -7.26 -5.74 -9.10
C TRP A 420 -6.52 -5.12 -7.91
N ARG A 421 -7.21 -4.78 -6.81
CA ARG A 421 -6.54 -4.35 -5.56
C ARG A 421 -5.62 -5.41 -4.96
N TRP A 422 -5.79 -6.67 -5.32
CA TRP A 422 -4.84 -7.72 -4.97
C TRP A 422 -3.43 -7.47 -5.55
N MET A 423 -3.29 -6.61 -6.58
CA MET A 423 -1.98 -6.16 -7.07
C MET A 423 -1.18 -5.36 -6.04
N ALA A 424 -1.81 -4.80 -5.00
CA ALA A 424 -1.08 -4.19 -3.87
C ALA A 424 -0.14 -5.20 -3.21
N ILE A 425 -0.53 -6.47 -3.16
CA ILE A 425 0.28 -7.57 -2.63
C ILE A 425 1.41 -7.90 -3.59
N THR A 426 1.13 -8.04 -4.89
CA THR A 426 2.15 -8.40 -5.88
C THR A 426 3.18 -7.29 -6.08
N ALA A 427 2.80 -6.01 -5.93
CA ALA A 427 3.71 -4.86 -5.98
C ALA A 427 4.87 -4.97 -4.98
N VAL A 428 4.63 -5.63 -3.83
CA VAL A 428 5.66 -5.86 -2.79
C VAL A 428 6.30 -7.24 -2.92
N LEU A 429 5.51 -8.29 -3.16
CA LEU A 429 6.02 -9.65 -3.16
C LEU A 429 6.82 -10.00 -4.41
N VAL A 430 6.47 -9.47 -5.59
CA VAL A 430 7.20 -9.77 -6.84
C VAL A 430 8.68 -9.33 -6.76
N PRO A 431 9.01 -8.10 -6.30
CA PRO A 431 10.41 -7.72 -6.05
C PRO A 431 11.13 -8.64 -5.05
N LEU A 432 10.46 -9.07 -3.97
CA LEU A 432 11.06 -9.96 -2.96
C LEU A 432 11.37 -11.35 -3.53
N VAL A 433 10.45 -11.90 -4.33
CA VAL A 433 10.62 -13.18 -5.01
C VAL A 433 11.75 -13.08 -6.04
N LEU A 434 11.86 -11.98 -6.81
CA LEU A 434 13.02 -11.74 -7.69
C LEU A 434 14.34 -11.61 -6.91
N GLY A 435 14.31 -10.98 -5.73
CA GLY A 435 15.46 -10.94 -4.81
C GLY A 435 15.91 -12.33 -4.38
N SER A 436 14.97 -13.25 -4.12
CA SER A 436 15.30 -14.64 -3.80
C SER A 436 15.95 -15.37 -4.98
N LEU A 437 15.51 -15.07 -6.21
CA LEU A 437 16.10 -15.62 -7.43
C LEU A 437 17.54 -15.11 -7.63
N LEU A 438 17.77 -13.80 -7.44
CA LEU A 438 19.12 -13.20 -7.49
C LEU A 438 20.03 -13.79 -6.41
N HIS A 439 19.49 -14.03 -5.22
CA HIS A 439 20.26 -14.67 -4.14
C HIS A 439 20.63 -16.10 -4.51
N GLN A 440 19.69 -16.87 -5.04
CA GLN A 440 19.94 -18.23 -5.52
C GLN A 440 20.99 -18.24 -6.65
N ALA A 441 20.85 -17.35 -7.63
CA ALA A 441 21.81 -17.15 -8.71
C ALA A 441 23.22 -16.87 -8.17
N GLN A 442 23.35 -15.97 -7.19
CA GLN A 442 24.62 -15.65 -6.55
C GLN A 442 25.23 -16.87 -5.87
N THR A 443 24.45 -17.64 -5.11
CA THR A 443 24.95 -18.84 -4.42
C THR A 443 25.46 -19.90 -5.40
N TRP A 444 24.79 -20.07 -6.55
CA TRP A 444 25.19 -21.02 -7.58
C TRP A 444 26.41 -20.56 -8.37
N ALA A 445 26.50 -19.26 -8.66
CA ALA A 445 27.66 -18.69 -9.35
C ALA A 445 28.97 -18.85 -8.55
N HIS A 446 28.88 -18.87 -7.21
CA HIS A 446 30.01 -19.04 -6.29
C HIS A 446 30.15 -20.48 -5.77
N ALA A 447 29.38 -21.44 -6.31
CA ALA A 447 29.47 -22.84 -5.88
C ALA A 447 30.84 -23.45 -6.26
N PRO A 448 31.54 -24.14 -5.34
CA PRO A 448 32.89 -24.66 -5.58
C PRO A 448 32.99 -25.65 -6.76
N GLN A 449 32.01 -26.54 -6.90
CA GLN A 449 31.80 -27.47 -8.03
C GLN A 449 30.36 -27.98 -7.96
N PRO A 450 29.73 -28.49 -9.05
CA PRO A 450 30.20 -28.60 -10.44
C PRO A 450 29.94 -27.36 -11.34
N SER A 451 30.63 -27.28 -12.49
CA SER A 451 30.60 -26.14 -13.43
C SER A 451 29.21 -25.80 -13.98
N HIS A 452 28.32 -26.78 -14.17
CA HIS A 452 26.95 -26.55 -14.63
C HIS A 452 26.12 -25.70 -13.66
N LEU A 453 26.39 -25.76 -12.35
CA LEU A 453 25.73 -24.88 -11.38
C LEU A 453 26.19 -23.44 -11.56
N ARG A 454 27.46 -23.21 -11.92
CA ARG A 454 27.98 -21.85 -12.17
C ARG A 454 27.32 -21.22 -13.40
N TYR A 455 27.21 -21.97 -14.50
CA TYR A 455 26.48 -21.53 -15.70
C TYR A 455 24.99 -21.34 -15.43
N GLY A 456 24.37 -22.25 -14.67
CA GLY A 456 22.98 -22.11 -14.22
C GLY A 456 22.77 -20.86 -13.36
N GLY A 457 23.70 -20.56 -12.45
CA GLY A 457 23.68 -19.35 -11.63
C GLY A 457 23.78 -18.07 -12.46
N ALA A 458 24.67 -18.04 -13.46
CA ALA A 458 24.78 -16.92 -14.39
C ALA A 458 23.48 -16.72 -15.20
N ALA A 459 22.91 -17.80 -15.75
CA ALA A 459 21.65 -17.75 -16.49
C ALA A 459 20.48 -17.27 -15.62
N LEU A 460 20.36 -17.76 -14.38
CA LEU A 460 19.37 -17.29 -13.41
C LEU A 460 19.57 -15.81 -13.06
N GLY A 461 20.81 -15.37 -12.94
CA GLY A 461 21.15 -13.96 -12.70
C GLY A 461 20.66 -13.08 -13.85
N ILE A 462 21.00 -13.44 -15.10
CA ILE A 462 20.55 -12.73 -16.31
C ILE A 462 19.02 -12.69 -16.37
N LEU A 463 18.35 -13.82 -16.11
CA LEU A 463 16.89 -13.89 -16.09
C LEU A 463 16.31 -12.94 -15.03
N ALA A 464 16.84 -12.94 -13.81
CA ALA A 464 16.35 -12.10 -12.72
C ALA A 464 16.57 -10.60 -13.00
N PHE A 465 17.71 -10.23 -13.58
CA PHE A 465 17.97 -8.85 -14.04
C PHE A 465 17.05 -8.46 -15.19
N GLY A 466 16.81 -9.34 -16.16
CA GLY A 466 15.89 -9.10 -17.28
C GLY A 466 14.45 -8.89 -16.81
N LEU A 467 13.96 -9.74 -15.90
CA LEU A 467 12.63 -9.60 -15.29
C LEU A 467 12.52 -8.30 -14.47
N GLY A 468 13.53 -8.02 -13.63
CA GLY A 468 13.57 -6.77 -12.86
C GLY A 468 13.62 -5.52 -13.73
N GLY A 469 14.40 -5.55 -14.81
CA GLY A 469 14.50 -4.47 -15.80
C GLY A 469 13.19 -4.27 -16.56
N PHE A 470 12.49 -5.35 -16.92
CA PHE A 470 11.17 -5.27 -17.54
C PHE A 470 10.13 -4.67 -16.59
N GLY A 471 10.16 -5.04 -15.30
CA GLY A 471 9.32 -4.41 -14.27
C GLY A 471 9.59 -2.91 -14.13
N LEU A 472 10.86 -2.50 -14.09
CA LEU A 472 11.27 -1.10 -14.09
C LEU A 472 10.75 -0.36 -15.32
N TRP A 473 10.92 -0.94 -16.51
CA TRP A 473 10.43 -0.37 -17.77
C TRP A 473 8.91 -0.17 -17.77
N GLN A 474 8.14 -1.15 -17.26
CA GLN A 474 6.70 -0.97 -17.08
C GLN A 474 6.37 0.18 -16.13
N GLY A 475 7.13 0.33 -15.03
CA GLY A 475 6.98 1.45 -14.10
C GLY A 475 7.25 2.79 -14.78
N ILE A 476 8.34 2.92 -15.54
CA ILE A 476 8.67 4.16 -16.27
C ILE A 476 7.58 4.49 -17.31
N ASN A 477 7.06 3.51 -18.04
CA ASN A 477 5.95 3.72 -18.97
C ASN A 477 4.69 4.27 -18.31
N VAL A 478 4.46 3.96 -17.03
CA VAL A 478 3.33 4.53 -16.26
C VAL A 478 3.56 6.02 -16.01
N LEU A 479 4.79 6.43 -15.70
CA LEU A 479 5.16 7.84 -15.52
C LEU A 479 5.04 8.61 -16.84
N GLU A 480 5.52 8.05 -17.95
CA GLU A 480 5.47 8.70 -19.26
C GLU A 480 4.04 8.93 -19.76
N LYS A 481 3.10 8.05 -19.37
CA LYS A 481 1.68 8.18 -19.69
C LYS A 481 0.90 9.04 -18.70
N ALA A 482 1.55 9.58 -17.67
CA ALA A 482 0.88 10.41 -16.68
C ALA A 482 0.43 11.73 -17.30
N VAL A 483 -0.83 12.11 -17.06
CA VAL A 483 -1.42 13.34 -17.59
C VAL A 483 -1.39 14.43 -16.51
N TYR A 484 -0.79 15.56 -16.84
CA TYR A 484 -0.69 16.73 -15.95
C TYR A 484 -1.55 17.86 -16.50
N GLN A 485 -2.63 18.19 -15.79
CA GLN A 485 -3.51 19.32 -16.14
C GLN A 485 -3.30 20.46 -15.12
N PRO A 486 -2.89 21.67 -15.54
CA PRO A 486 -2.59 22.77 -14.61
C PRO A 486 -3.80 23.40 -13.89
N THR A 487 -5.02 23.25 -14.43
CA THR A 487 -6.09 24.23 -14.24
C THR A 487 -7.10 23.95 -13.12
N THR A 488 -7.07 22.81 -12.43
CA THR A 488 -8.21 22.40 -11.58
C THR A 488 -8.23 23.01 -10.17
N ILE A 489 -7.08 23.39 -9.59
CA ILE A 489 -7.05 23.97 -8.22
C ILE A 489 -7.50 25.44 -8.22
N GLN A 490 -7.06 26.24 -9.19
CA GLN A 490 -7.50 27.64 -9.33
C GLN A 490 -9.00 27.72 -9.60
N GLN A 491 -9.52 26.86 -10.48
CA GLN A 491 -10.96 26.75 -10.72
C GLN A 491 -11.72 26.36 -9.43
N PHE A 492 -11.19 25.43 -8.62
CA PHE A 492 -11.80 25.08 -7.34
C PHE A 492 -11.78 26.24 -6.34
N SER A 493 -10.65 26.95 -6.21
CA SER A 493 -10.57 28.14 -5.35
C SER A 493 -11.58 29.19 -5.80
N GLN A 494 -11.62 29.51 -7.09
CA GLN A 494 -12.59 30.46 -7.66
C GLN A 494 -14.03 30.04 -7.38
N MET A 495 -14.39 28.76 -7.57
CA MET A 495 -15.73 28.25 -7.25
C MET A 495 -16.04 28.28 -5.74
N ALA A 496 -15.03 28.05 -4.89
CA ALA A 496 -15.17 28.12 -3.43
C ALA A 496 -15.32 29.58 -2.96
N ASP A 497 -14.58 30.52 -3.56
CA ASP A 497 -14.60 31.95 -3.23
C ASP A 497 -15.87 32.63 -3.78
N GLN A 498 -16.41 32.15 -4.90
CA GLN A 498 -17.73 32.55 -5.43
C GLN A 498 -18.90 32.11 -4.52
N LYS A 499 -18.63 31.28 -3.51
CA LYS A 499 -19.65 30.90 -2.52
C LYS A 499 -19.88 32.06 -1.55
N ASN A 500 -20.82 32.93 -1.90
CA ASN A 500 -21.56 33.73 -0.93
C ASN A 500 -22.34 32.78 0.00
N LEU A 501 -21.68 32.19 1.00
CA LEU A 501 -22.37 31.68 2.18
C LEU A 501 -23.25 32.83 2.66
N SER A 502 -24.57 32.68 2.57
CA SER A 502 -25.50 33.72 2.97
C SER A 502 -25.04 34.28 4.32
N ARG A 503 -24.86 35.59 4.42
CA ARG A 503 -24.34 36.30 5.63
C ARG A 503 -25.03 35.89 6.94
N ARG A 504 -26.16 35.17 6.87
CA ARG A 504 -26.87 34.52 7.98
C ARG A 504 -26.10 33.40 8.69
N ALA A 505 -25.24 32.63 8.01
CA ALA A 505 -24.51 31.54 8.67
C ALA A 505 -23.30 32.07 9.49
N ALA A 506 -22.62 33.10 8.99
CA ALA A 506 -21.48 33.73 9.68
C ALA A 506 -21.91 34.58 10.90
N THR A 507 -23.15 35.07 10.93
CA THR A 507 -23.70 35.81 12.08
C THR A 507 -24.15 34.89 13.21
N ALA A 508 -24.35 33.59 12.96
CA ALA A 508 -24.75 32.62 13.99
C ALA A 508 -23.58 32.14 14.88
N THR A 509 -22.33 32.31 14.45
CA THR A 509 -21.14 31.80 15.16
C THR A 509 -20.23 32.89 15.74
N GLY A 510 -20.61 34.17 15.65
CA GLY A 510 -19.93 35.28 16.33
C GLY A 510 -18.50 35.59 15.87
N HIS A 511 -17.98 34.89 14.85
CA HIS A 511 -16.65 35.14 14.30
C HIS A 511 -16.74 35.65 12.85
N PRO A 512 -16.28 36.88 12.54
CA PRO A 512 -16.27 37.38 11.17
C PRO A 512 -15.27 36.57 10.35
N VAL A 513 -15.77 35.76 9.42
CA VAL A 513 -14.96 35.09 8.40
C VAL A 513 -14.60 36.14 7.34
N SER A 514 -13.45 36.79 7.48
CA SER A 514 -12.84 37.54 6.38
C SER A 514 -12.20 36.54 5.41
N LEU A 515 -12.73 36.48 4.18
CA LEU A 515 -12.16 35.75 3.04
C LEU A 515 -11.00 36.50 2.36
N LEU A 516 -10.56 37.63 2.92
CA LEU A 516 -9.49 38.48 2.39
C LEU A 516 -8.39 38.65 3.44
N ALA A 517 -7.38 37.79 3.39
CA ALA A 517 -6.02 38.06 3.85
C ALA A 517 -5.13 36.86 3.50
N LEU A 518 -4.58 36.85 2.28
CA LEU A 518 -3.23 36.38 1.93
C LEU A 518 -3.09 36.49 0.41
N ASP A 519 -3.11 37.73 -0.06
CA ASP A 519 -2.57 38.08 -1.36
C ASP A 519 -1.04 37.98 -1.29
N HIS A 520 -0.47 37.42 -2.36
CA HIS A 520 0.88 37.69 -2.86
C HIS A 520 2.09 37.47 -1.93
N ALA A 521 2.66 36.27 -2.03
CA ALA A 521 4.11 36.06 -1.97
C ALA A 521 4.45 34.84 -2.86
N GLY A 522 5.15 34.90 -3.98
CA GLY A 522 5.77 35.98 -4.73
C GLY A 522 6.43 35.29 -5.94
N TRP A 523 6.00 35.61 -7.15
CA TRP A 523 6.79 35.35 -8.35
C TRP A 523 6.37 36.32 -9.45
N SER A 524 7.11 37.42 -9.55
CA SER A 524 7.12 38.31 -10.71
C SER A 524 8.29 37.91 -11.60
N GLY A 525 8.01 37.18 -12.68
CA GLY A 525 8.89 37.08 -13.85
C GLY A 525 8.53 38.17 -14.86
N PRO A 526 9.49 38.78 -15.58
CA PRO A 526 9.26 39.98 -16.36
C PRO A 526 8.65 39.64 -17.72
N GLY A 527 7.56 40.31 -18.07
CA GLY A 527 6.94 40.20 -19.39
C GLY A 527 5.74 41.13 -19.45
N GLY A 528 5.91 42.25 -20.13
CA GLY A 528 5.03 43.40 -20.08
C GLY A 528 3.61 43.18 -20.59
N CYS A 529 2.72 44.07 -20.17
CA CYS A 529 1.88 44.83 -21.09
C CYS A 529 1.33 46.06 -20.36
N ALA A 530 1.55 47.21 -20.99
CA ALA A 530 1.11 48.54 -20.59
C ALA A 530 -0.39 48.73 -20.79
N GLY A 531 -0.98 49.68 -20.03
CA GLY A 531 -2.19 50.45 -20.35
C GLY A 531 -3.48 49.63 -20.50
N ILE A 532 -4.58 49.96 -19.81
CA ILE A 532 -5.42 51.10 -20.19
C ILE A 532 -6.33 51.44 -19.01
N SER A 533 -6.40 52.74 -18.74
CA SER A 533 -7.32 53.43 -17.84
C SER A 533 -8.73 53.56 -18.42
N GLY A 534 -9.73 53.49 -17.54
CA GLY A 534 -10.92 54.34 -17.60
C GLY A 534 -12.17 53.76 -18.28
N ALA A 535 -13.25 53.64 -17.51
CA ALA A 535 -14.49 54.40 -17.74
C ALA A 535 -15.52 54.09 -16.64
N ARG A 536 -15.95 55.15 -15.97
CA ARG A 536 -17.17 55.20 -15.15
C ARG A 536 -18.40 55.14 -16.07
N GLY A 537 -19.49 54.58 -15.57
CA GLY A 537 -20.83 54.70 -16.16
C GLY A 537 -21.89 54.41 -15.12
N ASP A 538 -22.44 55.48 -14.53
CA ASP A 538 -23.71 55.49 -13.80
C ASP A 538 -24.87 55.15 -14.74
N VAL A 539 -25.86 54.36 -14.28
CA VAL A 539 -27.29 54.61 -14.54
C VAL A 539 -28.15 54.02 -13.40
N SER A 540 -28.99 54.87 -12.83
CA SER A 540 -30.04 54.64 -11.84
C SER A 540 -31.45 54.52 -12.49
N HIS A 541 -32.40 53.95 -11.73
CA HIS A 541 -33.87 53.82 -11.93
C HIS A 541 -34.33 52.65 -12.83
N ALA A 542 -35.41 51.89 -12.54
CA ALA A 542 -36.67 52.24 -11.88
C ALA A 542 -37.35 51.04 -11.15
N ALA A 543 -38.33 51.37 -10.31
CA ALA A 543 -39.15 50.50 -9.47
C ALA A 543 -40.37 49.90 -10.19
N GLY A 544 -40.97 48.85 -9.59
CA GLY A 544 -42.39 48.52 -9.74
C GLY A 544 -42.70 47.02 -9.86
N GLY A 545 -43.51 46.48 -8.92
CA GLY A 545 -44.21 45.21 -9.13
C GLY A 545 -44.33 44.29 -7.91
N SER A 546 -45.14 44.69 -6.93
CA SER A 546 -45.69 43.83 -5.87
C SER A 546 -46.65 42.77 -6.43
N GLY A 547 -46.55 41.52 -5.97
CA GLY A 547 -47.47 40.45 -6.36
C GLY A 547 -47.45 39.22 -5.43
N SER A 548 -48.30 39.29 -4.39
CA SER A 548 -48.99 38.23 -3.64
C SER A 548 -48.26 36.99 -3.08
N LEU A 549 -48.38 36.88 -1.76
CA LEU A 549 -48.31 35.65 -0.96
C LEU A 549 -49.48 34.69 -1.23
N ALA A 550 -49.25 33.43 -0.83
CA ALA A 550 -50.21 32.37 -0.46
C ALA A 550 -50.81 31.46 -1.55
N ALA A 551 -50.25 30.25 -1.64
CA ALA A 551 -51.02 29.02 -1.83
C ALA A 551 -50.30 27.83 -1.18
N LEU A 552 -50.83 27.39 -0.04
CA LEU A 552 -50.62 26.07 0.56
C LEU A 552 -51.12 24.99 -0.41
N ALA A 553 -50.38 23.87 -0.55
CA ALA A 553 -50.96 22.51 -0.40
C ALA A 553 -49.95 21.37 -0.62
N ARG A 554 -49.81 20.55 0.43
CA ARG A 554 -49.83 19.08 0.44
C ARG A 554 -48.68 18.31 -0.21
N TRP A 555 -47.86 17.74 0.67
CA TRP A 555 -47.04 16.56 0.44
C TRP A 555 -47.93 15.30 0.38
N PRO A 556 -47.90 14.48 -0.69
CA PRO A 556 -48.55 13.17 -0.66
C PRO A 556 -47.59 12.13 -0.08
N ARG A 557 -48.07 11.40 0.94
CA ARG A 557 -47.52 10.11 1.37
C ARG A 557 -47.99 9.02 0.40
N GLY A 558 -47.06 8.16 -0.04
CA GLY A 558 -47.34 6.77 -0.39
C GLY A 558 -47.77 6.45 -1.83
N GLY A 559 -46.89 5.72 -2.54
CA GLY A 559 -47.27 4.60 -3.41
C GLY A 559 -47.54 4.88 -4.90
N SER A 560 -46.53 4.66 -5.74
CA SER A 560 -46.63 3.76 -6.91
C SER A 560 -45.24 3.59 -7.54
N ARG A 561 -44.80 2.34 -7.69
CA ARG A 561 -43.72 1.93 -8.59
C ARG A 561 -44.07 2.36 -10.02
N ASP A 562 -43.03 2.51 -10.85
CA ASP A 562 -43.07 2.77 -12.29
C ASP A 562 -43.18 4.23 -12.73
N ARG A 563 -42.04 4.94 -12.72
CA ARG A 563 -41.68 5.91 -13.78
C ARG A 563 -40.18 5.81 -14.09
N PRO A 564 -39.78 5.76 -15.36
CA PRO A 564 -38.37 5.75 -15.73
C PRO A 564 -37.74 7.11 -15.41
N MET A 565 -36.60 7.10 -14.71
CA MET A 565 -35.81 8.31 -14.49
C MET A 565 -35.30 8.84 -15.83
N ALA A 566 -35.57 10.11 -16.10
CA ALA A 566 -35.03 10.84 -17.24
C ALA A 566 -33.49 10.82 -17.18
N VAL A 567 -32.89 10.23 -18.21
CA VAL A 567 -31.44 10.24 -18.44
C VAL A 567 -31.05 11.67 -18.82
N TRP A 568 -30.25 12.32 -17.96
CA TRP A 568 -29.67 13.62 -18.25
C TRP A 568 -28.37 13.41 -19.04
N THR A 569 -28.40 13.69 -20.34
CA THR A 569 -27.22 13.71 -21.23
C THR A 569 -26.65 15.13 -21.30
N PRO A 570 -25.39 15.39 -20.90
CA PRO A 570 -24.77 16.70 -21.11
C PRO A 570 -24.27 16.85 -22.56
N PRO A 571 -24.12 18.10 -23.07
CA PRO A 571 -23.68 18.36 -24.44
C PRO A 571 -22.18 18.03 -24.62
N ILE A 572 -21.86 17.62 -25.85
CA ILE A 572 -20.56 17.14 -26.36
C ILE A 572 -19.44 18.16 -26.18
#